data_AF-A0A7Y6UFZ5-F1
#
_entry.id   AF-A0A7Y6UFZ5-F1
#
_cell.length_a   1.000
_cell.length_b   1.000
_cell.length_c   1.000
_cell.angle_alpha   90.00
_cell.angle_beta   90.00
_cell.angle_gamma   90.00
#
_symmetry.space_group_name_H-M   'P 1'
#
loop_
_entity.id
_entity.type
_entity.pdbx_description
1 polymer ?
#
loop_
_entity_poly.entity_id
_entity_poly.type
_entity_poly.pdbx_seq_one_letter_code
_entity_poly.pdbx_strand_id
1 'polypeptide(L)'
;MQRREFMWMFGSGGLITFVAGCEPGAQAPAADAAPSPEPDARGVDAATSIDACTQAIVKMHDTNAQALYLDGTKGPLTGVVTVAQVIAGTTVTLDFWHGHNGVQHKFTLDASHFATLKRGERILLGTTIVDGHSHTLFVDPRDEAYRVLGAPDVDVPLGCV
;
A
#
# COMPACT_ATOMS: atom_id res chain seq x y z
N MET A 1 24.35 18.42 39.82
CA MET A 1 23.97 18.06 38.44
C MET A 1 25.12 17.26 37.84
N GLN A 2 24.96 15.94 37.70
CA GLN A 2 26.00 15.02 37.24
C GLN A 2 25.85 14.85 35.71
N ARG A 3 26.86 15.29 34.94
CA ARG A 3 26.95 15.00 33.51
C ARG A 3 27.36 13.52 33.33
N ARG A 4 26.54 12.76 32.62
CA ARG A 4 26.89 11.42 32.15
C ARG A 4 27.25 11.52 30.67
N GLU A 5 28.51 11.29 30.37
CA GLU A 5 29.00 11.13 29.00
C GLU A 5 28.76 9.69 28.58
N PHE A 6 27.99 9.48 27.51
CA PHE A 6 27.79 8.18 26.88
C PHE A 6 28.63 8.12 25.61
N MET A 7 29.75 7.42 25.70
CA MET A 7 30.67 7.15 24.62
C MET A 7 30.20 5.88 23.89
N TRP A 8 29.62 6.05 22.70
CA TRP A 8 29.25 4.94 21.82
C TRP A 8 30.43 4.58 20.93
N MET A 9 31.03 3.41 21.16
CA MET A 9 31.96 2.80 20.21
C MET A 9 31.16 2.11 19.10
N PHE A 10 31.15 2.71 17.91
CA PHE A 10 30.67 2.05 16.70
C PHE A 10 31.73 1.04 16.24
N GLY A 11 31.44 -0.23 16.46
CA GLY A 11 32.17 -1.36 15.91
C GLY A 11 32.07 -1.36 14.38
N SER A 12 33.22 -1.14 13.77
CA SER A 12 33.55 -1.18 12.36
C SER A 12 33.10 -2.44 11.61
N GLY A 13 32.73 -2.23 10.34
CA GLY A 13 33.26 -3.07 9.26
C GLY A 13 32.34 -4.15 8.70
N GLY A 14 31.53 -3.77 7.72
CA GLY A 14 30.87 -4.70 6.81
C GLY A 14 30.78 -4.10 5.42
N LEU A 15 31.86 -4.20 4.64
CA LEU A 15 31.89 -3.81 3.24
C LEU A 15 31.23 -4.95 2.42
N ILE A 16 30.02 -4.74 1.90
CA ILE A 16 29.40 -5.68 0.95
C ILE A 16 29.78 -5.24 -0.46
N THR A 17 30.75 -5.92 -1.06
CA THR A 17 31.06 -5.81 -2.49
C THR A 17 30.09 -6.67 -3.29
N PHE A 18 29.20 -6.02 -4.04
CA PHE A 18 28.41 -6.68 -5.08
C PHE A 18 29.29 -6.90 -6.31
N VAL A 19 29.61 -8.15 -6.61
CA VAL A 19 30.22 -8.53 -7.89
C VAL A 19 29.08 -8.76 -8.87
N ALA A 20 28.82 -7.77 -9.74
CA ALA A 20 27.97 -7.94 -10.90
C ALA A 20 28.72 -8.77 -11.95
N GLY A 21 28.55 -10.08 -11.92
CA GLY A 21 29.00 -10.98 -12.99
C GLY A 21 28.07 -10.83 -14.19
N CYS A 22 28.56 -10.19 -15.26
CA CYS A 22 28.04 -10.41 -16.60
C CYS A 22 28.70 -11.69 -17.15
N GLU A 23 27.89 -12.71 -17.44
CA GLU A 23 28.35 -13.81 -18.29
C GLU A 23 27.35 -14.01 -19.45
N PRO A 24 27.82 -14.00 -20.71
CA PRO A 24 26.99 -14.13 -21.89
C PRO A 24 26.88 -15.59 -22.32
N GLY A 25 25.68 -16.01 -22.75
CA GLY A 25 25.56 -17.08 -23.74
C GLY A 25 24.73 -18.29 -23.32
N ALA A 26 23.55 -18.40 -23.93
CA ALA A 26 23.07 -19.65 -24.51
C ALA A 26 21.97 -19.29 -25.53
N GLN A 27 22.38 -19.21 -26.80
CA GLN A 27 21.46 -19.02 -27.92
C GLN A 27 20.78 -20.36 -28.19
N ALA A 28 19.49 -20.46 -27.87
CA ALA A 28 18.69 -21.65 -28.14
C ALA A 28 18.41 -21.79 -29.64
N PRO A 29 18.38 -23.03 -30.19
CA PRO A 29 18.07 -23.26 -31.60
C PRO A 29 16.62 -22.91 -31.93
N ALA A 30 16.42 -22.38 -33.13
CA ALA A 30 15.12 -22.07 -33.69
C ALA A 30 14.25 -23.33 -33.79
N ALA A 31 13.08 -23.29 -33.14
CA ALA A 31 12.07 -24.32 -33.29
C ALA A 31 11.27 -24.07 -34.57
N ASP A 32 11.14 -25.12 -35.39
CA ASP A 32 10.32 -25.18 -36.59
C ASP A 32 8.87 -24.75 -36.31
N ALA A 33 8.39 -23.81 -37.12
CA ALA A 33 7.01 -23.35 -37.10
C ALA A 33 6.07 -24.45 -37.61
N ALA A 34 5.28 -25.03 -36.70
CA ALA A 34 4.15 -25.86 -37.05
C ALA A 34 3.02 -24.99 -37.66
N PRO A 35 2.25 -25.51 -38.63
CA PRO A 35 1.18 -24.78 -39.30
C PRO A 35 0.02 -24.45 -38.35
N SER A 36 -0.45 -23.21 -38.42
CA SER A 36 -1.62 -22.70 -37.71
C SER A 36 -2.88 -23.49 -38.08
N PRO A 37 -3.64 -24.01 -37.09
CA PRO A 37 -5.01 -24.45 -37.35
C PRO A 37 -5.90 -23.23 -37.64
N GLU A 38 -6.68 -23.32 -38.70
CA GLU A 38 -7.69 -22.32 -39.05
C GLU A 38 -8.73 -22.19 -37.92
N PRO A 39 -9.14 -20.98 -37.53
CA PRO A 39 -10.16 -20.80 -36.50
C PRO A 39 -11.53 -21.22 -37.06
N ASP A 40 -12.07 -22.28 -36.46
CA ASP A 40 -13.41 -22.80 -36.68
C ASP A 40 -14.42 -21.68 -36.35
N ALA A 41 -15.06 -21.13 -37.39
CA ALA A 41 -16.05 -20.06 -37.30
C ALA A 41 -17.37 -20.59 -36.71
N ARG A 42 -17.35 -20.95 -35.42
CA ARG A 42 -18.57 -21.20 -34.66
C ARG A 42 -19.07 -19.88 -34.13
N GLY A 43 -20.23 -19.48 -34.66
CA GLY A 43 -20.95 -18.28 -34.24
C GLY A 43 -21.07 -18.22 -32.72
N VAL A 44 -20.36 -17.29 -32.12
CA VAL A 44 -20.61 -16.85 -30.76
C VAL A 44 -21.82 -15.93 -30.83
N ASP A 45 -22.95 -16.42 -30.33
CA ASP A 45 -24.14 -15.64 -30.09
C ASP A 45 -23.79 -14.43 -29.22
N ALA A 46 -23.68 -13.26 -29.86
CA ALA A 46 -23.18 -12.01 -29.30
C ALA A 46 -24.16 -11.31 -28.35
N ALA A 47 -24.98 -12.07 -27.62
CA ALA A 47 -26.14 -11.52 -26.90
C ALA A 47 -26.27 -11.92 -25.44
N THR A 48 -25.28 -12.56 -24.79
CA THR A 48 -25.51 -13.05 -23.40
C THR A 48 -24.28 -13.13 -22.49
N SER A 49 -23.46 -12.07 -22.37
CA SER A 49 -22.55 -11.98 -21.21
C SER A 49 -22.10 -10.58 -20.75
N ILE A 50 -22.75 -9.50 -21.16
CA ILE A 50 -22.37 -8.14 -20.69
C ILE A 50 -22.90 -7.85 -19.26
N ASP A 51 -23.83 -8.66 -18.75
CA ASP A 51 -24.63 -8.31 -17.56
C ASP A 51 -24.26 -9.07 -16.27
N ALA A 52 -23.13 -9.80 -16.26
CA ALA A 52 -22.71 -10.58 -15.09
C ALA A 52 -21.69 -9.86 -14.18
N CYS A 53 -21.33 -8.61 -14.48
CA CYS A 53 -20.67 -7.77 -13.48
C CYS A 53 -21.70 -7.25 -12.49
N THR A 54 -22.22 -8.14 -11.64
CA THR A 54 -22.78 -7.68 -10.37
C THR A 54 -21.63 -7.01 -9.63
N GLN A 55 -21.57 -5.67 -9.70
CA GLN A 55 -20.50 -4.89 -9.10
C GLN A 55 -20.52 -5.18 -7.61
N ALA A 56 -19.50 -5.87 -7.12
CA ALA A 56 -19.35 -6.06 -5.69
C ALA A 56 -19.19 -4.67 -5.06
N ILE A 57 -20.03 -4.34 -4.09
CA ILE A 57 -19.99 -3.05 -3.40
C ILE A 57 -19.22 -3.25 -2.09
N VAL A 58 -18.25 -2.38 -1.83
CA VAL A 58 -17.61 -2.26 -0.53
C VAL A 58 -18.08 -0.98 0.12
N LYS A 59 -18.73 -1.12 1.27
CA LYS A 59 -19.09 0.01 2.12
C LYS A 59 -17.88 0.46 2.93
N MET A 60 -17.55 1.74 2.84
CA MET A 60 -16.41 2.38 3.54
C MET A 60 -16.87 3.63 4.27
N HIS A 61 -16.02 4.15 5.15
CA HIS A 61 -16.16 5.47 5.74
C HIS A 61 -14.80 6.17 5.78
N ASP A 62 -14.78 7.49 5.98
CA ASP A 62 -13.52 8.18 6.27
C ASP A 62 -12.91 7.56 7.54
N THR A 63 -11.62 7.26 7.49
CA THR A 63 -10.96 6.46 8.51
C THR A 63 -9.67 7.12 8.97
N ASN A 64 -9.35 6.97 10.25
CA ASN A 64 -8.06 7.38 10.80
C ASN A 64 -7.03 6.27 10.57
N ALA A 65 -5.80 6.64 10.26
CA ALA A 65 -4.69 5.70 10.39
C ALA A 65 -4.45 5.37 11.86
N GLN A 66 -4.21 4.08 12.15
CA GLN A 66 -3.86 3.60 13.48
C GLN A 66 -2.36 3.37 13.55
N ALA A 67 -1.69 4.14 14.41
CA ALA A 67 -0.29 3.92 14.74
C ALA A 67 -0.05 2.57 15.43
N LEU A 68 1.12 1.99 15.20
CA LEU A 68 1.61 0.83 15.92
C LEU A 68 2.91 1.17 16.64
N TYR A 69 2.99 0.78 17.91
CA TYR A 69 4.24 0.73 18.65
C TYR A 69 5.09 -0.46 18.19
N LEU A 70 6.38 -0.45 18.52
CA LEU A 70 7.32 -1.51 18.13
C LEU A 70 6.95 -2.89 18.70
N ASP A 71 6.22 -2.92 19.82
CA ASP A 71 5.70 -4.14 20.44
C ASP A 71 4.37 -4.62 19.82
N GLY A 72 3.89 -3.94 18.78
CA GLY A 72 2.62 -4.22 18.10
C GLY A 72 1.38 -3.67 18.81
N THR A 73 1.53 -3.01 19.96
CA THR A 73 0.39 -2.38 20.64
C THR A 73 -0.09 -1.14 19.87
N LYS A 74 -1.38 -0.81 20.05
CA LYS A 74 -2.03 0.31 19.35
C LYS A 74 -1.55 1.65 19.93
N GLY A 75 -1.02 2.51 19.06
CA GLY A 75 -0.74 3.91 19.36
C GLY A 75 -1.99 4.81 19.21
N PRO A 76 -1.81 6.12 19.07
CA PRO A 76 -2.92 7.03 18.79
C PRO A 76 -3.40 6.92 17.34
N LEU A 77 -4.63 7.40 17.12
CA LEU A 77 -5.17 7.66 15.79
C LEU A 77 -4.52 8.90 15.19
N THR A 78 -4.31 8.88 13.88
CA THR A 78 -3.64 9.95 13.15
C THR A 78 -4.13 9.97 11.71
N GLY A 79 -3.90 11.08 11.00
CA GLY A 79 -4.13 11.26 9.56
C GLY A 79 -5.46 10.69 9.03
N VAL A 80 -6.37 11.57 8.61
CA VAL A 80 -7.63 11.15 8.02
C VAL A 80 -7.43 10.74 6.56
N VAL A 81 -7.75 9.49 6.24
CA VAL A 81 -7.87 8.98 4.88
C VAL A 81 -9.33 9.02 4.50
N THR A 82 -9.68 9.87 3.54
CA THR A 82 -11.08 10.01 3.11
C THR A 82 -11.44 9.00 2.03
N VAL A 83 -12.71 8.59 1.99
CA VAL A 83 -13.19 7.71 0.91
C VAL A 83 -13.00 8.38 -0.46
N ALA A 84 -13.12 9.71 -0.54
CA ALA A 84 -12.85 10.45 -1.76
C ALA A 84 -11.40 10.29 -2.25
N GLN A 85 -10.42 10.31 -1.34
CA GLN A 85 -9.01 10.02 -1.69
C GLN A 85 -8.85 8.57 -2.17
N VAL A 86 -9.49 7.62 -1.49
CA VAL A 86 -9.49 6.20 -1.90
C VAL A 86 -10.04 6.05 -3.31
N ILE A 87 -11.18 6.66 -3.62
CA ILE A 87 -11.80 6.61 -4.95
C ILE A 87 -10.89 7.26 -6.00
N ALA A 88 -10.34 8.45 -5.72
CA ALA A 88 -9.48 9.18 -6.64
C ALA A 88 -8.18 8.40 -6.97
N GLY A 89 -7.62 7.68 -6.00
CA GLY A 89 -6.39 6.90 -6.19
C GLY A 89 -5.13 7.75 -6.41
N THR A 90 -5.20 9.05 -6.14
CA THR A 90 -4.09 10.00 -6.31
C THR A 90 -3.18 9.97 -5.09
N THR A 91 -1.87 9.88 -5.31
CA THR A 91 -0.86 9.92 -4.24
C THR A 91 -1.09 11.10 -3.30
N VAL A 92 -1.19 10.81 -2.00
CA VAL A 92 -1.37 11.81 -0.95
C VAL A 92 -0.33 11.58 0.14
N THR A 93 0.21 12.67 0.67
CA THR A 93 1.09 12.63 1.85
C THR A 93 0.39 13.32 2.99
N LEU A 94 0.27 12.63 4.11
CA LEU A 94 -0.43 13.08 5.30
C LEU A 94 0.55 13.23 6.46
N ASP A 95 0.20 14.15 7.34
CA ASP A 95 0.91 14.41 8.58
C ASP A 95 0.60 13.32 9.63
N PHE A 96 1.63 12.95 10.38
CA PHE A 96 1.52 12.01 11.49
C PHE A 96 1.31 12.76 12.82
N TRP A 97 0.79 12.09 13.85
CA TRP A 97 0.34 12.78 15.07
C TRP A 97 1.47 13.51 15.81
N HIS A 98 2.72 13.08 15.61
CA HIS A 98 3.88 13.71 16.22
C HIS A 98 5.10 13.73 15.31
N GLY A 99 6.11 14.44 15.80
CA GLY A 99 7.39 14.67 15.18
C GLY A 99 8.47 14.89 16.23
N HIS A 100 9.72 15.00 15.78
CA HIS A 100 10.89 15.24 16.62
C HIS A 100 11.57 16.55 16.21
N ASN A 101 11.95 17.38 17.19
CA ASN A 101 12.67 18.64 16.96
C ASN A 101 11.94 19.61 15.99
N GLY A 102 10.60 19.64 16.04
CA GLY A 102 9.77 20.48 15.17
C GLY A 102 9.55 19.95 13.75
N VAL A 103 10.09 18.77 13.42
CA VAL A 103 9.84 18.08 12.13
C VAL A 103 8.84 16.97 12.33
N GLN A 104 7.70 17.03 11.64
CA GLN A 104 6.70 15.96 11.69
C GLN A 104 7.10 14.74 10.87
N HIS A 105 6.78 13.55 11.37
CA HIS A 105 6.68 12.38 10.53
C HIS A 105 5.53 12.57 9.53
N LYS A 106 5.67 11.99 8.34
CA LYS A 106 4.63 11.96 7.31
C LYS A 106 4.47 10.53 6.80
N PHE A 107 3.34 10.20 6.21
CA PHE A 107 3.16 8.95 5.49
C PHE A 107 2.48 9.20 4.15
N THR A 108 2.81 8.38 3.16
CA THR A 108 2.34 8.55 1.79
C THR A 108 1.49 7.34 1.40
N LEU A 109 0.26 7.59 0.95
CA LEU A 109 -0.54 6.60 0.24
C LEU A 109 -0.33 6.81 -1.25
N ASP A 110 -0.19 5.71 -1.98
CA ASP A 110 0.00 5.69 -3.43
C ASP A 110 -1.12 4.88 -4.09
N ALA A 111 -1.08 4.78 -5.42
CA ALA A 111 -2.10 4.06 -6.19
C ALA A 111 -2.28 2.59 -5.74
N SER A 112 -1.21 1.91 -5.33
CA SER A 112 -1.27 0.50 -4.90
C SER A 112 -1.96 0.35 -3.54
N HIS A 113 -1.72 1.29 -2.63
CA HIS A 113 -2.41 1.38 -1.35
C HIS A 113 -3.91 1.61 -1.54
N PHE A 114 -4.28 2.55 -2.42
CA PHE A 114 -5.68 2.81 -2.71
C PHE A 114 -6.38 1.66 -3.41
N ALA A 115 -5.71 0.94 -4.32
CA ALA A 115 -6.29 -0.26 -4.92
C ALA A 115 -6.64 -1.33 -3.88
N THR A 116 -5.81 -1.46 -2.83
CA THR A 116 -6.04 -2.38 -1.71
C THR A 116 -7.19 -1.91 -0.82
N LEU A 117 -7.18 -0.63 -0.43
CA LEU A 117 -8.27 -0.02 0.34
C LEU A 117 -9.61 -0.10 -0.40
N LYS A 118 -9.62 0.07 -1.73
CA LYS A 118 -10.83 -0.04 -2.57
C LYS A 118 -11.48 -1.41 -2.43
N ARG A 119 -10.69 -2.48 -2.29
CA ARG A 119 -11.20 -3.85 -2.03
C ARG A 119 -11.71 -4.06 -0.61
N GLY A 120 -11.66 -3.03 0.23
CA GLY A 120 -12.00 -3.13 1.65
C GLY A 120 -10.95 -3.88 2.47
N GLU A 121 -9.74 -3.99 1.95
CA GLU A 121 -8.60 -4.63 2.62
C GLU A 121 -7.81 -3.60 3.41
N ARG A 122 -7.18 -4.05 4.49
CA ARG A 122 -6.27 -3.25 5.31
C ARG A 122 -4.90 -3.14 4.65
N ILE A 123 -4.26 -1.98 4.81
CA ILE A 123 -2.86 -1.76 4.41
C ILE A 123 -1.97 -1.45 5.62
N LEU A 124 -0.67 -1.72 5.47
CA LEU A 124 0.38 -1.28 6.39
C LEU A 124 1.26 -0.23 5.69
N LEU A 125 1.66 0.80 6.42
CA LEU A 125 2.47 1.91 5.92
C LEU A 125 3.58 2.25 6.92
N GLY A 126 4.71 2.71 6.40
CA GLY A 126 5.77 3.34 7.19
C GLY A 126 5.68 4.87 7.11
N THR A 127 6.09 5.55 8.18
CA THR A 127 6.30 7.01 8.13
C THR A 127 7.69 7.37 7.61
N THR A 128 7.91 8.64 7.27
CA THR A 128 9.23 9.21 7.01
C THR A 128 10.14 9.05 8.23
N ILE A 129 11.44 8.90 7.98
CA ILE A 129 12.44 8.87 9.06
C ILE A 129 12.67 10.30 9.55
N VAL A 130 12.48 10.52 10.85
CA VAL A 130 12.80 11.78 11.53
C VAL A 130 13.66 11.44 12.74
N ASP A 131 14.79 12.11 12.88
CA ASP A 131 15.70 11.91 14.03
C ASP A 131 16.06 10.43 14.27
N GLY A 132 16.36 9.72 13.18
CA GLY A 132 16.84 8.33 13.23
C GLY A 132 15.79 7.25 13.49
N HIS A 133 14.49 7.57 13.52
CA HIS A 133 13.43 6.55 13.67
C HIS A 133 12.21 6.83 12.78
N SER A 134 11.34 5.83 12.64
CA SER A 134 10.08 5.88 11.91
C SER A 134 9.02 5.03 12.62
N HIS A 135 7.77 5.16 12.18
CA HIS A 135 6.65 4.41 12.73
C HIS A 135 6.01 3.53 11.68
N THR A 136 5.30 2.51 12.16
CA THR A 136 4.37 1.73 11.34
C THR A 136 2.95 2.15 11.69
N LEU A 137 2.08 2.21 10.69
CA LEU A 137 0.64 2.42 10.86
C LEU A 137 -0.13 1.45 9.96
N PHE A 138 -1.40 1.26 10.25
CA PHE A 138 -2.33 0.62 9.32
C PHE A 138 -3.56 1.48 9.08
N VAL A 139 -4.22 1.23 7.96
CA VAL A 139 -5.47 1.88 7.57
C VAL A 139 -6.49 0.79 7.26
N ASP A 140 -7.65 0.86 7.90
CA ASP A 140 -8.78 -0.06 7.70
C ASP A 140 -10.05 0.77 7.48
N PRO A 141 -10.58 0.83 6.24
CA PRO A 141 -11.71 1.71 5.89
C PRO A 141 -13.07 1.11 6.26
N ARG A 142 -13.10 -0.11 6.83
CA ARG A 142 -14.32 -0.84 7.19
C ARG A 142 -14.50 -1.03 8.70
N ASP A 143 -13.43 -0.87 9.46
CA ASP A 143 -13.46 -1.06 10.91
C ASP A 143 -13.92 0.23 11.60
N GLU A 144 -15.09 0.13 12.22
CA GLU A 144 -15.76 1.22 12.95
C GLU A 144 -14.91 1.82 14.08
N ALA A 145 -13.95 1.06 14.62
CA ALA A 145 -13.05 1.59 15.65
C ALA A 145 -12.15 2.73 15.12
N TYR A 146 -12.00 2.84 13.79
CA TYR A 146 -11.15 3.84 13.14
C TYR A 146 -11.96 4.92 12.40
N ARG A 147 -13.30 4.81 12.37
CA ARG A 147 -14.18 5.79 11.72
C ARG A 147 -13.91 7.20 12.24
N VAL A 148 -13.78 8.15 11.32
CA VAL A 148 -13.80 9.58 11.66
C VAL A 148 -15.20 9.93 12.18
N LEU A 149 -15.28 10.56 13.35
CA LEU A 149 -16.57 10.84 14.01
C LEU A 149 -17.52 11.58 13.05
N GLY A 150 -18.69 10.97 12.81
CA GLY A 150 -19.73 11.53 11.93
C GLY A 150 -19.52 11.28 10.44
N ALA A 151 -18.46 10.60 10.02
CA ALA A 151 -18.25 10.25 8.61
C ALA A 151 -19.35 9.32 8.12
N PRO A 152 -19.99 9.60 6.96
CA PRO A 152 -21.03 8.74 6.41
C PRO A 152 -20.44 7.46 5.82
N ASP A 153 -21.30 6.45 5.68
CA ASP A 153 -21.01 5.30 4.84
C ASP A 153 -21.05 5.72 3.37
N VAL A 154 -20.11 5.20 2.59
CA VAL A 154 -20.03 5.39 1.15
C VAL A 154 -19.90 4.01 0.50
N ASP A 155 -20.80 3.73 -0.44
CA ASP A 155 -20.77 2.52 -1.25
C ASP A 155 -19.77 2.69 -2.40
N VAL A 156 -18.68 1.92 -2.38
CA VAL A 156 -17.62 1.96 -3.40
C VAL A 156 -17.74 0.74 -4.31
N PRO A 157 -17.98 0.91 -5.62
CA PRO A 157 -18.05 -0.22 -6.54
C PRO A 157 -16.66 -0.78 -6.80
N LEU A 158 -16.51 -2.10 -6.62
CA LEU A 158 -15.40 -2.86 -7.17
C LEU A 158 -15.72 -3.05 -8.65
N GLY A 159 -15.02 -2.32 -9.51
CA GLY A 159 -15.10 -2.52 -10.95
C GLY A 159 -14.85 -4.00 -11.30
N CYS A 160 -15.28 -4.42 -12.49
CA CYS A 160 -14.97 -5.76 -12.99
C CYS A 160 -13.45 -5.93 -13.02
N VAL A 161 -12.93 -6.87 -12.23
CA VAL A 161 -11.50 -7.25 -12.21
C VAL A 161 -11.27 -8.38 -13.20
#